data_AF-A0A534XAK3-F1
#
_entry.id   AF-A0A534XAK3-F1
#
_cell.length_a   1.000
_cell.length_b   1.000
_cell.length_c   1.000
_cell.angle_alpha   90.00
_cell.angle_beta   90.00
_cell.angle_gamma   90.00
#
_symmetry.space_group_name_H-M   'P 1'
#
loop_
_entity.id
_entity.type
_entity.pdbx_description
1 polymer ?
#
loop_
_entity_poly.entity_id
_entity_poly.type
_entity_poly.pdbx_seq_one_letter_code
_entity_poly.pdbx_strand_id
1 'polypeptide(L)'
;MKLSLHVVPPPRDAPALPALTVRLSEPMLRFRCNQKGCCCSGWDIPFRLEDFLRLHDRLPDGERAALRRGIQLVLEKGDREGEQILHSLKLDGVGEDRACRFLSPEGACSVHARHGLDALPDLCVDFPAFGYRQGERVELWFDPVCPEVIERLDESAAPLRIHEQAGAFGDPGFDLRVAHTSDKLGGRIGDRAVEVPALDRIRALSLEAFSASERPVWRTLAALAHAYRRLRIGNEAAFEVVEPEDPQPFVRFLGDSIAAHGPDLLAASVARYRRFIHAIDAGPLLAADRLPAALREWQPALERWVAPEEDALRPLASRWLAHRFAIPMLKGRSELRESCDGIVHLYAVSLRYAAAFGETLQRPVDRTLYKVAIGSAEFFYRSLNLPREVLPWFAAG
;
A
#
# COMPACT_ATOMS: atom_id res chain seq x y z
N MET A 1 -0.96 -6.95 -20.68
CA MET A 1 -0.97 -7.84 -19.50
C MET A 1 -2.16 -7.46 -18.62
N LYS A 2 -3.14 -8.36 -18.44
CA LYS A 2 -4.27 -8.12 -17.52
C LYS A 2 -3.74 -8.26 -16.08
N LEU A 3 -3.71 -7.15 -15.35
CA LEU A 3 -3.47 -7.18 -13.90
C LEU A 3 -4.76 -7.63 -13.24
N SER A 4 -4.85 -8.92 -12.92
CA SER A 4 -5.93 -9.42 -12.07
C SER A 4 -5.49 -9.26 -10.62
N LEU A 5 -6.07 -8.28 -9.93
CA LEU A 5 -6.01 -8.20 -8.47
C LEU A 5 -6.94 -9.29 -7.94
N HIS A 6 -6.46 -10.53 -7.86
CA HIS A 6 -7.14 -11.56 -7.08
C HIS A 6 -6.92 -11.28 -5.60
N VAL A 7 -7.64 -10.28 -5.09
CA VAL A 7 -7.97 -10.20 -3.66
C VAL A 7 -9.47 -10.39 -3.58
N VAL A 8 -9.92 -11.58 -3.95
CA VAL A 8 -11.21 -12.05 -3.48
C VAL A 8 -10.89 -12.68 -2.14
N PRO A 9 -11.29 -12.08 -1.00
CA PRO A 9 -11.15 -12.76 0.26
C PRO A 9 -12.01 -14.04 0.16
N PRO A 10 -11.55 -15.17 0.73
CA PRO A 10 -12.30 -16.42 0.70
C PRO A 10 -13.76 -16.21 1.17
N PRO A 11 -14.69 -17.12 0.82
CA PRO A 11 -16.06 -17.08 1.33
C PRO A 11 -16.05 -16.75 2.83
N ARG A 12 -16.93 -15.84 3.27
CA ARG A 12 -17.01 -15.52 4.69
C ARG A 12 -17.40 -16.80 5.44
N ASP A 13 -16.47 -17.35 6.21
CA ASP A 13 -16.84 -18.23 7.33
C ASP A 13 -17.72 -17.43 8.31
N ALA A 14 -18.36 -18.12 9.24
CA ALA A 14 -19.27 -17.57 10.26
C ALA A 14 -18.83 -16.18 10.77
N PRO A 15 -19.78 -15.27 11.07
CA PRO A 15 -19.49 -13.87 11.39
C PRO A 15 -18.34 -13.77 12.41
N ALA A 16 -17.30 -13.03 12.04
CA ALA A 16 -16.10 -12.91 12.86
C ALA A 16 -16.50 -12.39 14.24
N LEU A 17 -15.95 -13.02 15.30
CA LEU A 17 -16.19 -12.58 16.67
C LEU A 17 -15.88 -11.09 16.81
N PRO A 18 -16.69 -10.33 17.58
CA PRO A 18 -16.44 -8.92 17.80
C PRO A 18 -15.03 -8.73 18.35
N ALA A 19 -14.30 -7.75 17.80
CA ALA A 19 -12.99 -7.40 18.32
C ALA A 19 -13.14 -6.80 19.72
N LEU A 20 -12.38 -7.30 20.70
CA LEU A 20 -12.29 -6.68 22.01
C LEU A 20 -11.34 -5.48 22.00
N THR A 21 -10.38 -5.48 21.09
CA THR A 21 -9.41 -4.39 20.92
C THR A 21 -9.22 -4.10 19.44
N VAL A 22 -9.19 -2.81 19.08
CA VAL A 22 -8.88 -2.35 17.73
C VAL A 22 -7.63 -1.49 17.71
N ARG A 23 -6.84 -1.58 16.63
CA ARG A 23 -5.59 -0.84 16.43
C ARG A 23 -5.48 -0.26 15.02
N LEU A 24 -4.75 0.84 14.88
CA LEU A 24 -4.28 1.40 13.60
C LEU A 24 -3.13 2.37 13.83
N SER A 25 -2.46 2.82 12.76
CA SER A 25 -1.57 3.98 12.85
C SER A 25 -2.38 5.23 13.16
N GLU A 26 -2.07 5.94 14.25
CA GLU A 26 -2.83 7.09 14.77
C GLU A 26 -3.33 8.09 13.70
N PRO A 27 -2.53 8.49 12.69
CA PRO A 27 -2.99 9.46 11.71
C PRO A 27 -4.18 8.97 10.90
N MET A 28 -4.38 7.65 10.81
CA MET A 28 -5.49 7.04 10.09
C MET A 28 -6.83 7.23 10.81
N LEU A 29 -6.89 7.65 12.08
CA LEU A 29 -8.15 8.05 12.73
C LEU A 29 -8.87 9.16 11.94
N ARG A 30 -8.09 10.03 11.28
CA ARG A 30 -8.58 11.14 10.46
C ARG A 30 -8.74 10.79 8.98
N PHE A 31 -8.53 9.53 8.61
CA PHE A 31 -8.70 9.11 7.22
C PHE A 31 -10.15 9.28 6.78
N ARG A 32 -10.37 9.94 5.65
CA ARG A 32 -11.67 10.06 4.97
C ARG A 32 -11.43 9.96 3.47
N CYS A 33 -12.17 9.11 2.76
CA CYS A 33 -12.01 9.01 1.30
C CYS A 33 -12.11 10.40 0.66
N ASN A 34 -11.11 10.76 -0.15
CA ASN A 34 -11.02 12.07 -0.81
C ASN A 34 -12.05 12.26 -1.94
N GLN A 35 -12.78 11.19 -2.31
CA GLN A 35 -13.77 11.14 -3.38
C GLN A 35 -13.24 11.69 -4.72
N LYS A 36 -11.95 11.49 -5.01
CA LYS A 36 -11.32 11.85 -6.30
C LYS A 36 -11.24 10.68 -7.29
N GLY A 37 -11.92 9.57 -7.01
CA GLY A 37 -12.12 8.48 -7.97
C GLY A 37 -10.85 7.70 -8.29
N CYS A 38 -9.81 7.87 -7.48
CA CYS A 38 -8.49 7.29 -7.72
C CYS A 38 -8.53 5.76 -7.81
N CYS A 39 -9.39 5.14 -7.02
CA CYS A 39 -9.63 3.70 -6.97
C CYS A 39 -10.71 3.22 -7.95
N CYS A 40 -11.34 4.12 -8.71
CA CYS A 40 -12.47 3.81 -9.57
C CYS A 40 -12.06 3.54 -11.03
N SER A 41 -10.77 3.41 -11.36
CA SER A 41 -10.34 3.12 -12.73
C SER A 41 -9.06 2.27 -12.78
N GLY A 42 -8.81 1.65 -13.94
CA GLY A 42 -7.54 0.98 -14.23
C GLY A 42 -7.32 -0.39 -13.58
N TRP A 43 -8.35 -1.02 -12.99
CA TRP A 43 -8.30 -2.40 -12.52
C TRP A 43 -9.66 -3.10 -12.56
N ASP A 44 -9.64 -4.43 -12.60
CA ASP A 44 -10.86 -5.23 -12.44
C ASP A 44 -11.24 -5.25 -10.96
N ILE A 45 -12.44 -4.76 -10.62
CA ILE A 45 -13.01 -4.83 -9.27
C ILE A 45 -13.89 -6.09 -9.21
N PRO A 46 -13.47 -7.17 -8.52
CA PRO A 46 -14.37 -8.28 -8.25
C PRO A 46 -15.41 -7.87 -7.21
N PHE A 47 -16.63 -8.36 -7.40
CA PHE A 47 -17.78 -8.20 -6.51
C PHE A 47 -18.17 -9.60 -6.04
N ARG A 48 -18.49 -9.75 -4.77
CA ARG A 48 -19.21 -10.93 -4.30
C ARG A 48 -20.67 -10.84 -4.74
N LEU A 49 -21.41 -11.95 -4.64
CA LEU A 49 -22.84 -11.94 -4.96
C LEU A 49 -23.60 -11.00 -3.99
N GLU A 50 -23.23 -10.99 -2.72
CA GLU A 50 -23.83 -10.15 -1.70
C GLU A 50 -23.56 -8.66 -1.97
N ASP A 51 -22.35 -8.31 -2.46
CA ASP A 51 -22.02 -6.95 -2.88
C ASP A 51 -22.94 -6.50 -4.02
N PHE A 52 -23.14 -7.39 -4.99
CA PHE A 52 -23.97 -7.11 -6.15
C PHE A 52 -25.43 -6.90 -5.74
N LEU A 53 -25.98 -7.76 -4.87
CA LEU A 53 -27.35 -7.65 -4.37
C LEU A 53 -27.53 -6.37 -3.54
N ARG A 54 -26.61 -6.08 -2.62
CA ARG A 54 -26.62 -4.85 -1.81
C ARG A 54 -26.62 -3.59 -2.68
N LEU A 55 -25.78 -3.57 -3.71
CA LEU A 55 -25.74 -2.47 -4.66
C LEU A 55 -27.02 -2.40 -5.48
N HIS A 56 -27.52 -3.54 -5.99
CA HIS A 56 -28.78 -3.61 -6.73
C HIS A 56 -29.94 -3.02 -5.94
N ASP A 57 -30.08 -3.40 -4.67
CA ASP A 57 -31.20 -2.98 -3.82
C ASP A 57 -31.20 -1.46 -3.55
N ARG A 58 -30.01 -0.84 -3.46
CA ARG A 58 -29.85 0.59 -3.19
C ARG A 58 -30.00 1.47 -4.43
N LEU A 59 -29.77 0.93 -5.64
CA LEU A 59 -29.83 1.71 -6.88
C LEU A 59 -31.28 1.94 -7.36
N PRO A 60 -31.59 3.10 -7.96
CA PRO A 60 -32.85 3.33 -8.68
C PRO A 60 -33.01 2.38 -9.88
N ASP A 61 -34.25 2.10 -10.31
CA ASP A 61 -34.54 1.12 -11.37
C ASP A 61 -33.80 1.39 -12.70
N GLY A 62 -33.64 2.66 -13.08
CA GLY A 62 -32.86 3.04 -14.27
C GLY A 62 -31.38 2.65 -14.18
N GLU A 63 -30.80 2.70 -12.98
CA GLU A 63 -29.40 2.35 -12.73
C GLU A 63 -29.20 0.85 -12.47
N ARG A 64 -30.21 0.18 -11.90
CA ARG A 64 -30.24 -1.29 -11.81
C ARG A 64 -30.11 -1.95 -13.18
N ALA A 65 -30.79 -1.40 -14.20
CA ALA A 65 -30.66 -1.86 -15.58
C ALA A 65 -29.24 -1.66 -16.11
N ALA A 66 -28.57 -0.57 -15.73
CA ALA A 66 -27.18 -0.33 -16.08
C ALA A 66 -26.23 -1.29 -15.37
N LEU A 67 -26.49 -1.65 -14.10
CA LEU A 67 -25.68 -2.62 -13.34
C LEU A 67 -25.68 -4.02 -14.00
N ARG A 68 -26.79 -4.44 -14.62
CA ARG A 68 -26.94 -5.74 -15.30
C ARG A 68 -26.14 -5.89 -16.61
N ARG A 69 -25.65 -4.79 -17.19
CA ARG A 69 -24.87 -4.82 -18.45
C ARG A 69 -23.39 -5.11 -18.19
N GLY A 70 -22.75 -5.95 -19.00
CA GLY A 70 -21.29 -6.18 -18.89
C GLY A 70 -20.86 -6.76 -17.52
N ILE A 71 -21.66 -7.68 -16.98
CA ILE A 71 -21.27 -8.51 -15.83
C ILE A 71 -20.55 -9.74 -16.38
N GLN A 72 -19.35 -10.00 -15.88
CA GLN A 72 -18.63 -11.25 -16.13
C GLN A 72 -18.70 -12.11 -14.88
N LEU A 73 -19.09 -13.38 -15.04
CA LEU A 73 -19.06 -14.36 -13.98
C LEU A 73 -17.66 -14.99 -13.92
N VAL A 74 -17.04 -14.96 -12.75
CA VAL A 74 -15.80 -15.67 -12.47
C VAL A 74 -16.18 -16.96 -11.76
N LEU A 75 -15.98 -18.08 -12.45
CA LEU A 75 -16.34 -19.41 -11.97
C LEU A 75 -15.08 -20.18 -11.57
N GLU A 76 -15.18 -20.93 -10.47
CA GLU A 76 -14.17 -21.90 -10.04
C GLU A 76 -14.71 -23.32 -10.22
N LYS A 77 -13.81 -24.29 -10.37
CA LYS A 77 -14.20 -25.71 -10.40
C LYS A 77 -14.59 -26.14 -9.00
N GLY A 78 -15.75 -26.78 -8.87
CA GLY A 78 -16.16 -27.43 -7.63
C GLY A 78 -15.47 -28.78 -7.42
N ASP A 79 -15.81 -29.42 -6.30
CA ASP A 79 -15.25 -30.72 -5.91
C ASP A 79 -15.80 -31.87 -6.78
N ARG A 80 -16.96 -31.68 -7.42
CA ARG A 80 -17.58 -32.66 -8.30
C ARG A 80 -17.25 -32.42 -9.78
N GLU A 81 -17.13 -33.50 -10.54
CA GLU A 81 -16.90 -33.43 -11.97
C GLU A 81 -18.04 -32.66 -12.67
N GLY A 82 -17.69 -31.60 -13.40
CA GLY A 82 -18.65 -30.71 -14.07
C GLY A 82 -19.25 -29.61 -13.20
N GLU A 83 -18.96 -29.55 -11.90
CA GLU A 83 -19.44 -28.51 -11.00
C GLU A 83 -18.68 -27.19 -11.21
N GLN A 84 -19.43 -26.09 -11.31
CA GLN A 84 -18.89 -24.74 -11.38
C GLN A 84 -19.50 -23.91 -10.25
N ILE A 85 -18.63 -23.33 -9.43
CA ILE A 85 -19.01 -22.49 -8.30
C ILE A 85 -18.79 -21.03 -8.70
N LEU A 86 -19.80 -20.19 -8.50
CA LEU A 86 -19.64 -18.75 -8.68
C LEU A 86 -18.71 -18.21 -7.60
N HIS A 87 -17.53 -17.76 -8.00
CA HIS A 87 -16.54 -17.20 -7.09
C HIS A 87 -16.70 -15.68 -6.94
N SER A 88 -16.87 -14.97 -8.06
CA SER A 88 -17.12 -13.52 -8.05
C SER A 88 -17.79 -13.06 -9.33
N LEU A 89 -18.30 -11.83 -9.30
CA LEU A 89 -18.78 -11.09 -10.47
C LEU A 89 -17.80 -9.95 -10.76
N LYS A 90 -17.56 -9.63 -12.02
CA LYS A 90 -16.78 -8.46 -12.43
C LYS A 90 -17.65 -7.54 -13.26
N LEU A 91 -17.58 -6.24 -12.98
CA LEU A 91 -18.18 -5.23 -13.84
C LEU A 91 -17.16 -4.78 -14.88
N ASP A 92 -17.53 -4.83 -16.16
CA ASP A 92 -16.71 -4.25 -17.21
C ASP A 92 -16.55 -2.74 -16.98
N GLY A 93 -15.29 -2.29 -17.06
CA GLY A 93 -14.93 -0.89 -17.07
C GLY A 93 -15.37 -0.19 -18.36
N VAL A 94 -15.62 1.11 -18.28
CA VAL A 94 -16.09 1.98 -19.35
C VAL A 94 -14.94 2.85 -19.87
N GLY A 95 -14.88 3.06 -21.18
CA GLY A 95 -13.87 3.90 -21.83
C GLY A 95 -12.47 3.27 -21.87
N GLU A 96 -11.49 4.03 -22.39
CA GLU A 96 -10.11 3.56 -22.58
C GLU A 96 -9.40 3.26 -21.25
N ASP A 97 -9.70 4.03 -20.19
CA ASP A 97 -9.15 3.84 -18.85
C ASP A 97 -9.85 2.73 -18.05
N ARG A 98 -10.84 2.05 -18.65
CA ARG A 98 -11.65 1.00 -18.01
C ARG A 98 -12.20 1.48 -16.65
N ALA A 99 -12.78 2.67 -16.63
CA ALA A 99 -13.32 3.29 -15.42
C ALA A 99 -14.59 2.57 -14.92
N CYS A 100 -14.81 2.59 -13.62
CA CYS A 100 -16.05 2.14 -13.01
C CYS A 100 -17.20 3.01 -13.56
N ARG A 101 -18.30 2.37 -13.97
CA ARG A 101 -19.49 3.07 -14.48
C ARG A 101 -20.17 4.03 -13.50
N PHE A 102 -19.83 3.93 -12.21
CA PHE A 102 -20.32 4.83 -11.18
C PHE A 102 -19.38 6.01 -10.90
N LEU A 103 -18.25 6.10 -11.61
CA LEU A 103 -17.37 7.27 -11.57
C LEU A 103 -18.05 8.43 -12.29
N SER A 104 -18.29 9.52 -11.58
CA SER A 104 -18.88 10.72 -12.16
C SER A 104 -17.86 11.48 -13.01
N PRO A 105 -18.31 12.37 -13.92
CA PRO A 105 -17.41 13.24 -14.68
C PRO A 105 -16.49 14.10 -13.81
N GLU A 106 -16.95 14.44 -12.60
CA GLU A 106 -16.19 15.22 -11.61
C GLU A 106 -15.15 14.36 -10.86
N GLY A 107 -15.06 13.07 -11.18
CA GLY A 107 -14.13 12.13 -10.57
C GLY A 107 -14.59 11.56 -9.25
N ALA A 108 -15.86 11.72 -8.84
CA ALA A 108 -16.36 11.17 -7.58
C ALA A 108 -17.09 9.83 -7.77
N CYS A 109 -17.12 8.98 -6.74
CA CYS A 109 -17.96 7.79 -6.76
C CYS A 109 -19.42 8.19 -6.48
N SER A 110 -20.28 8.12 -7.51
CA SER A 110 -21.69 8.51 -7.42
C SER A 110 -22.51 7.65 -6.43
N VAL A 111 -22.12 6.38 -6.21
CA VAL A 111 -22.78 5.51 -5.22
C VAL A 111 -22.44 5.97 -3.82
N HIS A 112 -21.14 6.17 -3.52
CA HIS A 112 -20.70 6.63 -2.21
C HIS A 112 -21.32 8.00 -1.88
N ALA A 113 -21.29 8.93 -2.83
CA ALA A 113 -21.81 10.28 -2.65
C ALA A 113 -23.32 10.33 -2.33
N ARG A 114 -24.11 9.41 -2.90
CA ARG A 114 -25.59 9.40 -2.74
C ARG A 114 -26.09 8.47 -1.66
N HIS A 115 -25.43 7.34 -1.45
CA HIS A 115 -25.94 6.23 -0.64
C HIS A 115 -25.04 5.87 0.54
N GLY A 116 -23.88 6.52 0.70
CA GLY A 116 -22.95 6.27 1.81
C GLY A 116 -22.05 5.05 1.59
N LEU A 117 -21.16 4.81 2.57
CA LEU A 117 -20.18 3.72 2.55
C LEU A 117 -20.84 2.34 2.58
N ASP A 118 -21.94 2.18 3.32
CA ASP A 118 -22.64 0.91 3.51
C ASP A 118 -23.29 0.38 2.23
N ALA A 119 -23.50 1.23 1.22
CA ALA A 119 -23.99 0.84 -0.10
C ALA A 119 -22.88 0.34 -1.03
N LEU A 120 -21.61 0.55 -0.68
CA LEU A 120 -20.49 0.14 -1.51
C LEU A 120 -20.21 -1.37 -1.37
N PRO A 121 -19.63 -2.00 -2.41
CA PRO A 121 -19.03 -3.32 -2.29
C PRO A 121 -17.95 -3.35 -1.20
N ASP A 122 -17.76 -4.51 -0.56
CA ASP A 122 -16.76 -4.69 0.50
C ASP A 122 -15.38 -4.17 0.08
N LEU A 123 -14.90 -4.54 -1.11
CA LEU A 123 -13.60 -4.08 -1.63
C LEU A 123 -13.49 -2.55 -1.70
N CYS A 124 -14.58 -1.87 -2.04
CA CYS A 124 -14.64 -0.41 -2.12
C CYS A 124 -14.74 0.24 -0.74
N VAL A 125 -15.36 -0.42 0.24
CA VAL A 125 -15.36 0.00 1.65
C VAL A 125 -13.97 -0.18 2.25
N ASP A 126 -13.38 -1.35 2.01
CA ASP A 126 -12.15 -1.78 2.65
C ASP A 126 -11.00 -0.93 2.17
N PHE A 127 -10.77 -0.83 0.87
CA PHE A 127 -9.67 -0.04 0.32
C PHE A 127 -9.71 1.44 0.79
N PRO A 128 -8.58 2.02 1.25
CA PRO A 128 -7.22 1.45 1.28
C PRO A 128 -6.87 0.71 2.57
N ALA A 129 -7.83 0.47 3.46
CA ALA A 129 -7.62 -0.24 4.71
C ALA A 129 -7.71 -1.76 4.55
N PHE A 130 -6.77 -2.46 5.15
CA PHE A 130 -6.73 -3.92 5.23
C PHE A 130 -6.72 -4.30 6.70
N GLY A 131 -7.70 -5.12 7.07
CA GLY A 131 -7.85 -5.59 8.44
C GLY A 131 -7.11 -6.88 8.68
N TYR A 132 -6.44 -6.97 9.84
CA TYR A 132 -5.73 -8.17 10.29
C TYR A 132 -6.15 -8.52 11.70
N ARG A 133 -6.46 -9.80 11.92
CA ARG A 133 -6.91 -10.34 13.20
C ARG A 133 -5.80 -11.12 13.89
N GLN A 134 -5.72 -10.95 15.20
CA GLN A 134 -4.84 -11.69 16.09
C GLN A 134 -5.57 -11.95 17.40
N GLY A 135 -6.12 -13.16 17.55
CA GLY A 135 -7.04 -13.46 18.64
C GLY A 135 -8.24 -12.51 18.62
N GLU A 136 -8.49 -11.83 19.73
CA GLU A 136 -9.58 -10.86 19.91
C GLU A 136 -9.22 -9.44 19.47
N ARG A 137 -7.99 -9.23 18.97
CA ARG A 137 -7.51 -7.95 18.45
C ARG A 137 -7.66 -7.86 16.94
N VAL A 138 -8.18 -6.75 16.45
CA VAL A 138 -8.16 -6.40 15.01
C VAL A 138 -7.29 -5.17 14.80
N GLU A 139 -6.50 -5.17 13.75
CA GLU A 139 -5.65 -4.06 13.36
C GLU A 139 -5.91 -3.65 11.91
N LEU A 140 -6.12 -2.37 11.67
CA LEU A 140 -6.28 -1.82 10.33
C LEU A 140 -4.95 -1.21 9.84
N TRP A 141 -4.45 -1.74 8.72
CA TRP A 141 -3.35 -1.16 7.95
C TRP A 141 -3.88 -0.35 6.77
N PHE A 142 -3.30 0.80 6.42
CA PHE A 142 -3.79 1.63 5.33
C PHE A 142 -2.75 1.74 4.21
N ASP A 143 -3.10 1.36 2.98
CA ASP A 143 -2.11 1.31 1.90
C ASP A 143 -1.76 2.72 1.37
N PRO A 144 -0.47 3.14 1.44
CA PRO A 144 -0.03 4.44 0.94
C PRO A 144 -0.10 4.59 -0.59
N VAL A 145 -0.51 3.57 -1.36
CA VAL A 145 -0.97 3.79 -2.75
C VAL A 145 -2.05 4.87 -2.82
N CYS A 146 -2.92 4.95 -1.80
CA CYS A 146 -3.93 5.98 -1.70
C CYS A 146 -3.30 7.32 -1.27
N PRO A 147 -3.45 8.41 -2.06
CA PRO A 147 -2.85 9.69 -1.74
C PRO A 147 -3.35 10.25 -0.42
N GLU A 148 -4.60 9.97 -0.05
CA GLU A 148 -5.17 10.43 1.23
C GLU A 148 -4.49 9.80 2.45
N VAL A 149 -4.00 8.56 2.32
CA VAL A 149 -3.19 7.94 3.37
C VAL A 149 -1.87 8.69 3.52
N ILE A 150 -1.23 9.04 2.40
CA ILE A 150 0.01 9.83 2.42
C ILE A 150 -0.25 11.23 2.99
N GLU A 151 -1.38 11.88 2.65
CA GLU A 151 -1.75 13.17 3.24
C GLU A 151 -1.86 13.07 4.77
N ARG A 152 -2.54 12.05 5.31
CA ARG A 152 -2.60 11.82 6.76
C ARG A 152 -1.22 11.59 7.39
N LEU A 153 -0.31 10.94 6.67
CA LEU A 153 1.06 10.75 7.13
C LEU A 153 1.85 12.06 7.14
N ASP A 154 1.57 13.00 6.23
CA ASP A 154 2.27 14.29 6.11
C ASP A 154 1.79 15.38 7.09
N GLU A 155 0.61 15.22 7.70
CA GLU A 155 -0.04 16.23 8.57
C GLU A 155 0.79 16.71 9.77
N SER A 156 1.81 15.97 10.18
CA SER A 156 2.60 16.29 11.36
C SER A 156 4.03 15.79 11.22
N ALA A 157 4.97 16.48 11.86
CA ALA A 157 6.36 16.02 11.99
C ALA A 157 6.59 15.16 13.24
N ALA A 158 5.59 15.01 14.12
CA ALA A 158 5.73 14.18 15.31
C ALA A 158 5.88 12.68 14.94
N PRO A 159 6.59 11.88 15.75
CA PRO A 159 6.69 10.44 15.50
C PRO A 159 5.33 9.75 15.34
N LEU A 160 5.27 8.77 14.43
CA LEU A 160 4.06 7.97 14.24
C LEU A 160 3.81 7.11 15.48
N ARG A 161 2.55 7.04 15.89
CA ARG A 161 2.09 6.20 17.01
C ARG A 161 1.09 5.19 16.52
N ILE A 162 0.98 4.07 17.22
CA ILE A 162 -0.14 3.14 17.09
C ILE A 162 -1.22 3.60 18.05
N HIS A 163 -2.42 3.81 17.52
CA HIS A 163 -3.62 3.98 18.33
C HIS A 163 -4.18 2.61 18.70
N GLU A 164 -4.62 2.47 19.94
CA GLU A 164 -5.28 1.28 20.46
C GLU A 164 -6.47 1.72 21.32
N GLN A 165 -7.60 1.03 21.16
CA GLN A 165 -8.73 1.19 22.07
C GLN A 165 -9.48 -0.13 22.26
N ALA A 166 -10.19 -0.23 23.39
CA ALA A 166 -11.12 -1.31 23.66
C ALA A 166 -12.42 -1.12 22.87
N GLY A 167 -12.99 -2.21 22.37
CA GLY A 167 -14.21 -2.24 21.59
C GLY A 167 -14.06 -1.70 20.16
N ALA A 168 -15.17 -1.25 19.59
CA ALA A 168 -15.24 -0.67 18.24
C ALA A 168 -14.59 0.73 18.19
N PHE A 169 -14.25 1.21 16.99
CA PHE A 169 -13.75 2.57 16.80
C PHE A 169 -14.84 3.62 17.05
N GLY A 170 -16.11 3.27 16.81
CA GLY A 170 -17.24 4.22 16.86
C GLY A 170 -17.36 5.07 15.59
N ASP A 171 -16.52 4.78 14.58
CA ASP A 171 -16.62 5.34 13.24
C ASP A 171 -17.22 4.27 12.32
N PRO A 172 -18.40 4.51 11.68
CA PRO A 172 -19.05 3.51 10.85
C PRO A 172 -18.16 2.95 9.72
N GLY A 173 -17.27 3.80 9.17
CA GLY A 173 -16.34 3.38 8.13
C GLY A 173 -15.25 2.45 8.64
N PHE A 174 -14.71 2.69 9.84
CA PHE A 174 -13.71 1.79 10.43
C PHE A 174 -14.35 0.51 10.98
N ASP A 175 -15.52 0.62 11.60
CA ASP A 175 -16.22 -0.52 12.19
C ASP A 175 -16.67 -1.52 11.11
N LEU A 176 -17.08 -1.05 9.93
CA LEU A 176 -17.32 -1.92 8.76
C LEU A 176 -16.06 -2.68 8.34
N ARG A 177 -14.90 -2.01 8.27
CA ARG A 177 -13.62 -2.63 7.90
C ARG A 177 -13.16 -3.68 8.93
N VAL A 178 -13.37 -3.39 10.21
CA VAL A 178 -13.13 -4.35 11.30
C VAL A 178 -14.04 -5.57 11.15
N ALA A 179 -15.32 -5.37 10.83
CA ALA A 179 -16.27 -6.46 10.60
C ALA A 179 -15.94 -7.32 9.37
N HIS A 180 -15.29 -6.74 8.36
CA HIS A 180 -14.84 -7.46 7.15
C HIS A 180 -13.51 -8.21 7.35
N THR A 181 -12.84 -8.04 8.50
CA THR A 181 -11.51 -8.60 8.74
C THR A 181 -11.52 -10.11 8.91
N SER A 182 -10.86 -10.82 7.98
CA SER A 182 -10.61 -12.27 8.03
C SER A 182 -9.13 -12.65 8.11
N ASP A 183 -8.23 -11.76 7.69
CA ASP A 183 -6.82 -12.11 7.50
C ASP A 183 -6.11 -12.23 8.84
N LYS A 184 -5.25 -13.25 8.98
CA LYS A 184 -4.46 -13.43 10.20
C LYS A 184 -3.23 -12.52 10.16
N LEU A 185 -3.00 -11.80 11.25
CA LEU A 185 -1.72 -11.13 11.45
C LEU A 185 -0.67 -12.15 11.87
N GLY A 186 0.44 -12.19 11.16
CA GLY A 186 1.59 -12.99 11.57
C GLY A 186 2.77 -12.82 10.65
N GLY A 187 3.83 -13.55 10.96
CA GLY A 187 4.91 -13.80 10.04
C GLY A 187 6.01 -14.64 10.66
N ARG A 188 7.11 -14.76 9.92
CA ARG A 188 8.06 -15.85 10.08
C ARG A 188 9.50 -15.38 9.89
N ILE A 189 10.41 -16.18 10.45
CA ILE A 189 11.85 -16.13 10.18
C ILE A 189 12.21 -17.49 9.60
N GLY A 190 12.63 -17.53 8.33
CA GLY A 190 12.76 -18.81 7.63
C GLY A 190 11.40 -19.52 7.54
N ASP A 191 11.32 -20.76 7.98
CA ASP A 191 10.09 -21.58 7.99
C ASP A 191 9.26 -21.48 9.28
N ARG A 192 9.78 -20.80 10.32
CA ARG A 192 9.16 -20.75 11.64
C ARG A 192 8.34 -19.47 11.84
N ALA A 193 7.07 -19.64 12.22
CA ALA A 193 6.22 -18.54 12.67
C ALA A 193 6.80 -17.91 13.95
N VAL A 194 6.76 -16.58 14.00
CA VAL A 194 7.16 -15.81 15.17
C VAL A 194 5.96 -15.57 16.07
N GLU A 195 6.15 -15.74 17.37
CA GLU A 195 5.10 -15.54 18.36
C GLU A 195 4.63 -14.09 18.40
N VAL A 196 3.33 -13.92 18.64
CA VAL A 196 2.65 -12.61 18.68
C VAL A 196 3.38 -11.57 19.53
N PRO A 197 3.79 -11.85 20.79
CA PRO A 197 4.46 -10.85 21.62
C PRO A 197 5.81 -10.42 21.07
N ALA A 198 6.55 -11.34 20.44
CA ALA A 198 7.83 -11.03 19.80
C ALA A 198 7.62 -10.14 18.56
N LEU A 199 6.57 -10.40 17.78
CA LEU A 199 6.19 -9.55 16.65
C LEU A 199 5.84 -8.13 17.09
N ASP A 200 5.00 -8.00 18.12
CA ASP A 200 4.63 -6.69 18.65
C ASP A 200 5.84 -5.93 19.16
N ARG A 201 6.80 -6.61 19.81
CA ARG A 201 8.06 -5.99 20.24
C ARG A 201 8.91 -5.52 19.07
N ILE A 202 9.13 -6.36 18.05
CA ILE A 202 9.91 -6.00 16.84
C ILE A 202 9.30 -4.76 16.17
N ARG A 203 7.97 -4.72 16.06
CA ARG A 203 7.22 -3.59 15.49
C ARG A 203 7.40 -2.32 16.31
N ALA A 204 7.24 -2.40 17.64
CA ALA A 204 7.41 -1.25 18.53
C ALA A 204 8.83 -0.66 18.42
N LEU A 205 9.87 -1.51 18.45
CA LEU A 205 11.26 -1.07 18.30
C LEU A 205 11.54 -0.49 16.90
N SER A 206 10.87 -1.00 15.87
CA SER A 206 10.99 -0.45 14.52
C SER A 206 10.38 0.94 14.40
N LEU A 207 9.24 1.19 15.05
CA LEU A 207 8.61 2.51 15.11
C LEU A 207 9.42 3.51 15.94
N GLU A 208 9.97 3.06 17.07
CA GLU A 208 10.85 3.86 17.92
C GLU A 208 12.09 4.35 17.15
N ALA A 209 12.66 3.52 16.27
CA ALA A 209 13.80 3.89 15.44
C ALA A 209 13.53 5.12 14.53
N PHE A 210 12.28 5.30 14.08
CA PHE A 210 11.87 6.49 13.30
C PHE A 210 11.47 7.68 14.17
N SER A 211 11.45 7.54 15.50
CA SER A 211 11.15 8.64 16.41
C SER A 211 12.32 9.61 16.59
N ALA A 212 13.54 9.20 16.20
CA ALA A 212 14.73 10.06 16.17
C ALA A 212 14.69 11.01 14.96
N SER A 213 14.13 12.21 15.14
CA SER A 213 13.76 13.14 14.06
C SER A 213 14.91 13.82 13.30
N GLU A 214 16.15 13.70 13.77
CA GLU A 214 17.30 14.43 13.21
C GLU A 214 18.19 13.57 12.31
N ARG A 215 18.03 12.24 12.31
CA ARG A 215 18.89 11.36 11.50
C ARG A 215 18.38 11.28 10.07
N PRO A 216 19.28 11.22 9.06
CA PRO A 216 18.90 10.85 7.70
C PRO A 216 18.15 9.52 7.68
N VAL A 217 17.06 9.47 6.92
CA VAL A 217 16.14 8.32 6.87
C VAL A 217 16.86 7.02 6.49
N TRP A 218 17.81 7.11 5.56
CA TRP A 218 18.59 5.95 5.11
C TRP A 218 19.42 5.34 6.25
N ARG A 219 19.87 6.10 7.25
CA ARG A 219 20.59 5.56 8.41
C ARG A 219 19.68 4.76 9.32
N THR A 220 18.45 5.23 9.55
CA THR A 220 17.44 4.47 10.28
C THR A 220 17.12 3.17 9.56
N LEU A 221 16.97 3.20 8.23
CA LEU A 221 16.80 1.98 7.43
C LEU A 221 18.02 1.05 7.50
N ALA A 222 19.24 1.59 7.53
CA ALA A 222 20.45 0.79 7.69
C ALA A 222 20.46 0.04 9.04
N ALA A 223 20.12 0.73 10.13
CA ALA A 223 20.02 0.15 11.46
C ALA A 223 18.92 -0.93 11.53
N LEU A 224 17.76 -0.68 10.93
CA LEU A 224 16.68 -1.67 10.85
C LEU A 224 17.09 -2.87 10.01
N ALA A 225 17.62 -2.68 8.81
CA ALA A 225 18.10 -3.77 7.96
C ALA A 225 19.15 -4.62 8.68
N HIS A 226 20.06 -3.99 9.44
CA HIS A 226 21.02 -4.68 10.28
C HIS A 226 20.34 -5.53 11.38
N ALA A 227 19.37 -4.95 12.10
CA ALA A 227 18.61 -5.65 13.14
C ALA A 227 17.82 -6.86 12.58
N TYR A 228 17.11 -6.67 11.47
CA TYR A 228 16.34 -7.72 10.80
C TYR A 228 17.23 -8.85 10.27
N ARG A 229 18.43 -8.54 9.75
CA ARG A 229 19.40 -9.56 9.31
C ARG A 229 19.94 -10.41 10.46
N ARG A 230 20.02 -9.85 11.67
CA ARG A 230 20.47 -10.54 12.89
C ARG A 230 19.39 -11.42 13.53
N LEU A 231 18.12 -11.27 13.15
CA LEU A 231 17.06 -12.16 13.62
C LEU A 231 17.41 -13.62 13.30
N ARG A 232 17.25 -14.49 14.29
CA ARG A 232 17.40 -15.95 14.17
C ARG A 232 16.23 -16.59 14.91
N ILE A 233 15.84 -17.78 14.46
CA ILE A 233 14.77 -18.56 15.09
C ILE A 233 15.13 -18.77 16.56
N GLY A 234 14.20 -18.42 17.47
CA GLY A 234 14.38 -18.55 18.92
C GLY A 234 15.21 -17.45 19.58
N ASN A 235 15.63 -16.42 18.84
CA ASN A 235 16.37 -15.27 19.35
C ASN A 235 15.66 -13.93 19.06
N GLU A 236 14.35 -13.96 18.91
CA GLU A 236 13.55 -12.78 18.58
C GLU A 236 13.61 -11.72 19.69
N ALA A 237 13.85 -12.16 20.93
CA ALA A 237 14.04 -11.29 22.08
C ALA A 237 15.35 -10.47 22.03
N ALA A 238 16.29 -10.78 21.14
CA ALA A 238 17.50 -10.01 20.94
C ALA A 238 17.39 -8.98 19.80
N PHE A 239 16.18 -8.75 19.26
CA PHE A 239 15.97 -7.69 18.27
C PHE A 239 16.29 -6.33 18.90
N GLU A 240 17.27 -5.65 18.32
CA GLU A 240 17.78 -4.36 18.78
C GLU A 240 18.17 -3.53 17.55
N VAL A 241 17.70 -2.29 17.50
CA VAL A 241 17.96 -1.39 16.37
C VAL A 241 19.18 -0.54 16.68
N VAL A 242 20.34 -1.02 16.25
CA VAL A 242 21.63 -0.35 16.42
C VAL A 242 22.21 -0.02 15.04
N GLU A 243 22.82 1.15 14.93
CA GLU A 243 23.53 1.54 13.71
C GLU A 243 24.71 0.58 13.49
N PRO A 244 24.86 0.00 12.28
CA PRO A 244 25.98 -0.87 12.00
C PRO A 244 27.31 -0.10 12.06
N GLU A 245 28.38 -0.74 12.53
CA GLU A 245 29.73 -0.17 12.54
C GLU A 245 30.18 0.28 11.15
N ASP A 246 29.84 -0.51 10.13
CA ASP A 246 30.05 -0.18 8.72
C ASP A 246 28.71 -0.13 7.96
N PRO A 247 28.23 1.05 7.55
CA PRO A 247 27.00 1.18 6.75
C PRO A 247 27.23 0.90 5.26
N GLN A 248 28.46 0.73 4.76
CA GLN A 248 28.75 0.58 3.33
C GLN A 248 28.00 -0.58 2.66
N PRO A 249 27.84 -1.77 3.28
CA PRO A 249 27.03 -2.83 2.69
C PRO A 249 25.58 -2.42 2.45
N PHE A 250 24.99 -1.65 3.37
CA PHE A 250 23.64 -1.12 3.22
C PHE A 250 23.59 -0.03 2.14
N VAL A 251 24.56 0.89 2.11
CA VAL A 251 24.61 1.97 1.10
C VAL A 251 24.72 1.40 -0.31
N ARG A 252 25.54 0.37 -0.52
CA ARG A 252 25.61 -0.35 -1.80
C ARG A 252 24.27 -0.98 -2.17
N PHE A 253 23.66 -1.70 -1.23
CA PHE A 253 22.34 -2.31 -1.43
C PHE A 253 21.26 -1.27 -1.77
N LEU A 254 21.27 -0.12 -1.09
CA LEU A 254 20.36 0.98 -1.38
C LEU A 254 20.61 1.53 -2.79
N GLY A 255 21.86 1.77 -3.18
CA GLY A 255 22.23 2.21 -4.53
C GLY A 255 21.74 1.24 -5.61
N ASP A 256 21.97 -0.06 -5.42
CA ASP A 256 21.49 -1.11 -6.33
C ASP A 256 19.95 -1.11 -6.41
N SER A 257 19.28 -0.89 -5.28
CA SER A 257 17.82 -0.81 -5.19
C SER A 257 17.25 0.41 -5.91
N ILE A 258 17.96 1.55 -5.90
CA ILE A 258 17.56 2.75 -6.64
C ILE A 258 17.74 2.48 -8.14
N ALA A 259 18.86 1.89 -8.54
CA ALA A 259 19.16 1.53 -9.92
C ALA A 259 18.25 0.42 -10.49
N ALA A 260 17.57 -0.33 -9.63
CA ALA A 260 16.71 -1.45 -10.02
C ALA A 260 15.55 -1.03 -10.93
N HIS A 261 15.12 -1.97 -11.76
CA HIS A 261 14.04 -1.85 -12.76
C HIS A 261 14.35 -0.94 -13.95
N GLY A 262 13.80 -1.34 -15.11
CA GLY A 262 13.93 -0.56 -16.34
C GLY A 262 13.14 0.76 -16.27
N PRO A 263 13.68 1.87 -16.80
CA PRO A 263 13.02 3.17 -16.77
C PRO A 263 11.66 3.18 -17.48
N ASP A 264 11.52 2.44 -18.59
CA ASP A 264 10.25 2.36 -19.33
C ASP A 264 9.15 1.66 -18.53
N LEU A 265 9.53 0.62 -17.76
CA LEU A 265 8.61 -0.08 -16.88
C LEU A 265 8.14 0.84 -15.73
N LEU A 266 9.08 1.58 -15.14
CA LEU A 266 8.78 2.56 -14.09
C LEU A 266 7.89 3.70 -14.62
N ALA A 267 8.16 4.23 -15.81
CA ALA A 267 7.35 5.26 -16.46
C ALA A 267 5.93 4.75 -16.80
N ALA A 268 5.81 3.53 -17.34
CA ALA A 268 4.52 2.90 -17.58
C ALA A 268 3.71 2.68 -16.29
N SER A 269 4.39 2.46 -15.16
CA SER A 269 3.74 2.41 -13.85
C SER A 269 3.15 3.77 -13.45
N VAL A 270 3.89 4.87 -13.64
CA VAL A 270 3.39 6.24 -13.39
C VAL A 270 2.22 6.57 -14.29
N ALA A 271 2.27 6.19 -15.57
CA ALA A 271 1.16 6.38 -16.50
C ALA A 271 -0.13 5.68 -16.03
N ARG A 272 -0.01 4.52 -15.38
CA ARG A 272 -1.17 3.87 -14.73
C ARG A 272 -1.55 4.57 -13.43
N TYR A 273 -0.57 4.95 -12.60
CA TYR A 273 -0.80 5.62 -11.33
C TYR A 273 -1.37 7.04 -11.47
N ARG A 274 -1.31 7.66 -12.66
CA ARG A 274 -1.77 9.04 -12.92
C ARG A 274 -3.13 9.41 -12.32
N ARG A 275 -4.04 8.43 -12.24
CA ARG A 275 -5.38 8.58 -11.63
C ARG A 275 -5.37 8.90 -10.13
N PHE A 276 -4.24 8.78 -9.46
CA PHE A 276 -4.03 9.16 -8.06
C PHE A 276 -3.27 10.48 -7.92
N ILE A 277 -2.82 11.08 -9.02
CA ILE A 277 -2.04 12.31 -9.04
C ILE A 277 -3.00 13.48 -9.24
N HIS A 278 -3.34 14.15 -8.14
CA HIS A 278 -4.26 15.30 -8.16
C HIS A 278 -3.61 16.60 -7.70
N ALA A 279 -2.50 16.49 -6.97
CA ALA A 279 -1.85 17.63 -6.33
C ALA A 279 -0.91 18.40 -7.27
N ILE A 280 -0.64 17.86 -8.46
CA ILE A 280 0.18 18.47 -9.50
C ILE A 280 -0.43 18.21 -10.88
N ASP A 281 -0.02 19.00 -11.87
CA ASP A 281 -0.25 18.65 -13.28
C ASP A 281 0.66 17.46 -13.67
N ALA A 282 0.04 16.32 -13.98
CA ALA A 282 0.74 15.12 -14.41
C ALA A 282 1.12 15.16 -15.90
N GLY A 283 0.57 16.07 -16.70
CA GLY A 283 0.79 16.15 -18.15
C GLY A 283 2.26 16.10 -18.56
N PRO A 284 3.15 16.93 -17.97
CA PRO A 284 4.57 16.89 -18.27
C PRO A 284 5.27 15.56 -17.91
N LEU A 285 4.82 14.87 -16.85
CA LEU A 285 5.35 13.54 -16.48
C LEU A 285 4.92 12.44 -17.45
N LEU A 286 3.77 12.63 -18.11
CA LEU A 286 3.19 11.69 -19.05
C LEU A 286 3.58 11.98 -20.50
N ALA A 287 4.25 13.10 -20.76
CA ALA A 287 4.81 13.42 -22.06
C ALA A 287 5.84 12.36 -22.44
N ALA A 288 5.74 11.86 -23.69
CA ALA A 288 6.62 10.80 -24.19
C ALA A 288 8.10 11.16 -23.99
N ASP A 289 8.89 10.13 -23.67
CA ASP A 289 10.35 10.15 -23.55
C ASP A 289 10.98 10.99 -22.43
N ARG A 290 10.29 12.00 -21.88
CA ARG A 290 10.85 12.84 -20.80
C ARG A 290 11.06 12.08 -19.50
N LEU A 291 10.02 11.45 -18.99
CA LEU A 291 10.10 10.71 -17.73
C LEU A 291 11.01 9.46 -17.84
N PRO A 292 10.94 8.62 -18.90
CA PRO A 292 11.90 7.53 -19.08
C PRO A 292 13.36 8.00 -19.12
N ALA A 293 13.66 9.12 -19.80
CA ALA A 293 15.01 9.68 -19.82
C ALA A 293 15.46 10.15 -18.42
N ALA A 294 14.60 10.87 -17.70
CA ALA A 294 14.89 11.32 -16.34
C ALA A 294 15.05 10.14 -15.34
N LEU A 295 14.29 9.07 -15.51
CA LEU A 295 14.45 7.83 -14.73
C LEU A 295 15.74 7.08 -15.05
N ARG A 296 16.31 7.27 -16.24
CA ARG A 296 17.61 6.70 -16.62
C ARG A 296 18.75 7.51 -15.99
N GLU A 297 18.69 8.83 -16.12
CA GLU A 297 19.68 9.79 -15.61
C GLU A 297 19.37 10.23 -14.16
N TRP A 298 19.03 9.28 -13.29
CA TRP A 298 18.50 9.60 -11.97
C TRP A 298 19.57 10.08 -10.97
N GLN A 299 20.85 9.68 -11.13
CA GLN A 299 21.90 10.01 -10.16
C GLN A 299 22.15 11.52 -10.07
N PRO A 300 22.41 12.24 -11.19
CA PRO A 300 22.61 13.69 -11.13
C PRO A 300 21.34 14.42 -10.69
N ALA A 301 20.17 13.88 -11.05
CA ALA A 301 18.88 14.43 -10.65
C ALA A 301 18.63 14.29 -9.13
N LEU A 302 19.12 13.23 -8.50
CA LEU A 302 19.01 13.02 -7.06
C LEU A 302 19.82 14.08 -6.30
N GLU A 303 21.07 14.31 -6.72
CA GLU A 303 21.93 15.37 -6.15
C GLU A 303 21.35 16.76 -6.36
N ARG A 304 20.75 17.01 -7.54
CA ARG A 304 20.22 18.33 -7.90
C ARG A 304 18.90 18.65 -7.21
N TRP A 305 17.97 17.69 -7.15
CA TRP A 305 16.56 17.97 -6.81
C TRP A 305 16.10 17.37 -5.49
N VAL A 306 16.76 16.32 -4.98
CA VAL A 306 16.33 15.60 -3.76
C VAL A 306 17.26 15.90 -2.59
N ALA A 307 18.58 15.78 -2.78
CA ALA A 307 19.55 15.98 -1.70
C ALA A 307 19.44 17.35 -1.00
N PRO A 308 19.20 18.48 -1.70
CA PRO A 308 19.03 19.78 -1.03
C PRO A 308 17.77 19.86 -0.16
N GLU A 309 16.77 19.02 -0.43
CA GLU A 309 15.46 19.03 0.23
C GLU A 309 15.33 17.93 1.30
N GLU A 310 16.38 17.15 1.56
CA GLU A 310 16.34 15.96 2.44
C GLU A 310 15.76 16.29 3.82
N ASP A 311 16.20 17.39 4.43
CA ASP A 311 15.71 17.83 5.75
C ASP A 311 14.22 18.18 5.74
N ALA A 312 13.72 18.81 4.67
CA ALA A 312 12.32 19.21 4.53
C ALA A 312 11.40 18.00 4.28
N LEU A 313 11.91 17.00 3.55
CA LEU A 313 11.21 15.75 3.22
C LEU A 313 11.26 14.71 4.33
N ARG A 314 12.30 14.75 5.20
CA ARG A 314 12.55 13.77 6.26
C ARG A 314 11.33 13.45 7.13
N PRO A 315 10.54 14.42 7.65
CA PRO A 315 9.41 14.09 8.51
C PRO A 315 8.35 13.19 7.84
N LEU A 316 8.04 13.48 6.57
CA LEU A 316 7.13 12.68 5.75
C LEU A 316 7.73 11.29 5.49
N ALA A 317 8.98 11.22 5.04
CA ALA A 317 9.68 9.96 4.78
C ALA A 317 9.71 9.05 6.01
N SER A 318 10.08 9.60 7.18
CA SER A 318 10.12 8.87 8.45
C SER A 318 8.75 8.35 8.86
N ARG A 319 7.69 9.15 8.76
CA ARG A 319 6.33 8.72 9.12
C ARG A 319 5.77 7.69 8.15
N TRP A 320 6.02 7.84 6.86
CA TRP A 320 5.65 6.85 5.86
C TRP A 320 6.35 5.51 6.10
N LEU A 321 7.66 5.52 6.34
CA LEU A 321 8.39 4.28 6.62
C LEU A 321 7.99 3.67 7.96
N ALA A 322 7.79 4.47 9.01
CA ALA A 322 7.24 4.00 10.27
C ALA A 322 5.87 3.31 10.07
N HIS A 323 5.02 3.86 9.20
CA HIS A 323 3.75 3.25 8.84
C HIS A 323 3.93 1.90 8.09
N ARG A 324 4.95 1.78 7.23
CA ARG A 324 5.32 0.50 6.59
C ARG A 324 5.84 -0.52 7.58
N PHE A 325 6.62 -0.07 8.58
CA PHE A 325 7.12 -0.88 9.69
C PHE A 325 6.09 -1.12 10.80
N ALA A 326 4.92 -0.49 10.75
CA ALA A 326 3.85 -0.73 11.71
C ALA A 326 3.23 -2.11 11.52
N ILE A 327 3.10 -2.61 10.28
CA ILE A 327 2.59 -3.96 9.98
C ILE A 327 3.47 -4.62 8.90
N PRO A 328 4.78 -4.81 9.15
CA PRO A 328 5.75 -5.19 8.13
C PRO A 328 5.78 -6.70 7.92
N MET A 329 4.65 -7.32 7.61
CA MET A 329 4.59 -8.80 7.55
C MET A 329 3.62 -9.34 6.50
N LEU A 330 3.16 -8.47 5.61
CA LEU A 330 2.11 -8.77 4.64
C LEU A 330 2.67 -8.89 3.22
N LYS A 331 3.84 -8.29 2.96
CA LYS A 331 4.63 -8.51 1.74
C LYS A 331 5.73 -9.54 2.03
N GLY A 332 6.32 -10.16 1.01
CA GLY A 332 7.40 -11.16 1.20
C GLY A 332 6.94 -12.49 1.81
N ARG A 333 5.69 -12.91 1.59
CA ARG A 333 5.12 -14.17 2.15
C ARG A 333 5.29 -14.25 3.67
N SER A 334 5.14 -13.10 4.32
CA SER A 334 5.29 -12.90 5.76
C SER A 334 6.66 -13.22 6.33
N GLU A 335 7.71 -13.31 5.49
CA GLU A 335 9.10 -13.40 5.97
C GLU A 335 9.59 -12.01 6.37
N LEU A 336 10.14 -11.90 7.58
CA LEU A 336 10.48 -10.61 8.18
C LEU A 336 11.63 -9.89 7.49
N ARG A 337 12.65 -10.62 7.05
CA ARG A 337 13.82 -10.04 6.37
C ARG A 337 13.43 -9.60 4.96
N GLU A 338 12.76 -10.47 4.20
CA GLU A 338 12.21 -10.14 2.87
C GLU A 338 11.29 -8.91 2.94
N SER A 339 10.47 -8.81 4.01
CA SER A 339 9.61 -7.64 4.22
C SER A 339 10.41 -6.36 4.44
N CYS A 340 11.45 -6.40 5.28
CA CYS A 340 12.34 -5.26 5.52
C CYS A 340 13.03 -4.82 4.22
N ASP A 341 13.60 -5.76 3.48
CA ASP A 341 14.29 -5.47 2.21
C ASP A 341 13.31 -4.92 1.16
N GLY A 342 12.07 -5.43 1.13
CA GLY A 342 10.99 -4.87 0.31
C GLY A 342 10.64 -3.42 0.65
N ILE A 343 10.73 -3.03 1.93
CA ILE A 343 10.54 -1.63 2.35
C ILE A 343 11.72 -0.76 1.93
N VAL A 344 12.96 -1.27 1.99
CA VAL A 344 14.14 -0.55 1.47
C VAL A 344 14.01 -0.30 -0.03
N HIS A 345 13.54 -1.29 -0.79
CA HIS A 345 13.23 -1.16 -2.20
C HIS A 345 12.15 -0.11 -2.50
N LEU A 346 11.08 -0.07 -1.71
CA LEU A 346 10.04 0.96 -1.80
C LEU A 346 10.64 2.36 -1.61
N TYR A 347 11.46 2.54 -0.57
CA TYR A 347 12.15 3.80 -0.32
C TYR A 347 13.06 4.18 -1.49
N ALA A 348 13.89 3.25 -1.96
CA ALA A 348 14.82 3.44 -3.06
C ALA A 348 14.12 3.90 -4.36
N VAL A 349 13.04 3.22 -4.74
CA VAL A 349 12.27 3.59 -5.94
C VAL A 349 11.53 4.91 -5.75
N SER A 350 11.09 5.25 -4.53
CA SER A 350 10.52 6.58 -4.26
C SER A 350 11.54 7.70 -4.50
N LEU A 351 12.81 7.52 -4.14
CA LEU A 351 13.88 8.48 -4.42
C LEU A 351 14.14 8.62 -5.92
N ARG A 352 14.13 7.51 -6.66
CA ARG A 352 14.29 7.53 -8.11
C ARG A 352 13.15 8.26 -8.81
N TYR A 353 11.91 8.01 -8.40
CA TYR A 353 10.76 8.76 -8.90
C TYR A 353 10.86 10.24 -8.55
N ALA A 354 11.21 10.58 -7.30
CA ALA A 354 11.36 11.96 -6.86
C ALA A 354 12.38 12.73 -7.71
N ALA A 355 13.58 12.16 -7.88
CA ALA A 355 14.64 12.72 -8.72
C ALA A 355 14.17 12.91 -10.17
N ALA A 356 13.57 11.87 -10.76
CA ALA A 356 13.08 11.93 -12.14
C ALA A 356 11.93 12.93 -12.33
N PHE A 357 11.06 13.10 -11.32
CA PHE A 357 9.99 14.08 -11.36
C PHE A 357 10.53 15.51 -11.23
N GLY A 358 11.50 15.74 -10.34
CA GLY A 358 12.20 17.02 -10.24
C GLY A 358 12.86 17.41 -11.56
N GLU A 359 13.55 16.46 -12.19
CA GLU A 359 14.18 16.68 -13.51
C GLU A 359 13.15 16.87 -14.62
N THR A 360 12.05 16.11 -14.64
CA THR A 360 11.02 16.28 -15.68
C THR A 360 10.29 17.62 -15.55
N LEU A 361 10.03 18.07 -14.32
CA LEU A 361 9.34 19.31 -14.02
C LEU A 361 10.27 20.53 -13.88
N GLN A 362 11.60 20.30 -13.90
CA GLN A 362 12.64 21.30 -13.71
C GLN A 362 12.43 22.15 -12.45
N ARG A 363 12.14 21.50 -11.32
CA ARG A 363 11.92 22.16 -10.03
C ARG A 363 12.36 21.29 -8.84
N PRO A 364 12.70 21.88 -7.68
CA PRO A 364 13.01 21.13 -6.46
C PRO A 364 11.88 20.19 -6.02
N VAL A 365 12.26 19.08 -5.38
CA VAL A 365 11.29 18.12 -4.83
C VAL A 365 10.75 18.63 -3.50
N ASP A 366 9.62 19.33 -3.56
CA ASP A 366 8.83 19.64 -2.37
C ASP A 366 8.05 18.42 -1.85
N ARG A 367 7.40 18.56 -0.68
CA ARG A 367 6.57 17.51 -0.09
C ARG A 367 5.48 17.03 -1.02
N THR A 368 4.83 17.93 -1.75
CA THR A 368 3.76 17.57 -2.69
C THR A 368 4.28 16.63 -3.78
N LEU A 369 5.43 16.94 -4.38
CA LEU A 369 6.02 16.09 -5.41
C LEU A 369 6.53 14.77 -4.83
N TYR A 370 7.09 14.80 -3.61
CA TYR A 370 7.55 13.60 -2.94
C TYR A 370 6.41 12.63 -2.60
N LYS A 371 5.23 13.14 -2.19
CA LYS A 371 4.02 12.31 -2.01
C LYS A 371 3.63 11.57 -3.29
N VAL A 372 3.72 12.23 -4.44
CA VAL A 372 3.47 11.59 -5.75
C VAL A 372 4.50 10.50 -6.04
N ALA A 373 5.77 10.72 -5.67
CA ALA A 373 6.84 9.74 -5.82
C ALA A 373 6.65 8.51 -4.91
N ILE A 374 6.28 8.72 -3.64
CA ILE A 374 5.91 7.65 -2.70
C ILE A 374 4.76 6.82 -3.27
N GLY A 375 3.66 7.48 -3.65
CA GLY A 375 2.48 6.81 -4.20
C GLY A 375 2.79 6.00 -5.47
N SER A 376 3.65 6.54 -6.34
CA SER A 376 4.11 5.84 -7.55
C SER A 376 4.94 4.60 -7.22
N ALA A 377 5.84 4.69 -6.25
CA ALA A 377 6.65 3.55 -5.78
C ALA A 377 5.80 2.45 -5.13
N GLU A 378 4.86 2.86 -4.27
CA GLU A 378 3.90 1.95 -3.63
C GLU A 378 3.04 1.23 -4.66
N PHE A 379 2.55 1.96 -5.66
CA PHE A 379 1.73 1.39 -6.73
C PHE A 379 2.53 0.40 -7.59
N PHE A 380 3.79 0.73 -7.89
CA PHE A 380 4.70 -0.14 -8.63
C PHE A 380 4.92 -1.48 -7.92
N TYR A 381 5.33 -1.45 -6.64
CA TYR A 381 5.56 -2.66 -5.83
C TYR A 381 4.28 -3.34 -5.32
N ARG A 382 3.11 -2.73 -5.52
CA ARG A 382 1.82 -3.41 -5.37
C ARG A 382 1.42 -4.14 -6.65
N SER A 383 1.75 -3.59 -7.81
CA SER A 383 1.31 -4.10 -9.11
C SER A 383 2.23 -5.17 -9.71
N LEU A 384 3.46 -5.31 -9.20
CA LEU A 384 4.38 -6.34 -9.66
C LEU A 384 4.43 -7.52 -8.69
N ASN A 385 4.01 -8.69 -9.17
CA ASN A 385 4.53 -9.96 -8.66
C ASN A 385 5.95 -10.12 -9.18
N LEU A 386 6.93 -9.51 -8.51
CA LEU A 386 8.34 -9.71 -8.86
C LEU A 386 8.68 -11.19 -8.62
N PRO A 387 9.15 -11.94 -9.64
CA PRO A 387 9.64 -13.30 -9.44
C PRO A 387 10.75 -13.31 -8.38
N ARG A 388 10.83 -14.40 -7.62
CA ARG A 388 11.82 -14.65 -6.54
C ARG A 388 13.27 -14.36 -6.95
N GLU A 389 13.57 -14.44 -8.24
CA GLU A 389 14.89 -14.30 -8.88
C GLU A 389 15.28 -12.84 -9.20
N VAL A 390 14.34 -11.89 -9.07
CA VAL A 390 14.55 -10.45 -9.37
C VAL A 390 14.54 -9.58 -8.11
N LEU A 391 14.36 -10.20 -6.94
CA LEU A 391 14.72 -9.60 -5.65
C LEU A 391 16.24 -9.80 -5.47
N PRO A 392 17.00 -8.78 -5.08
CA PRO A 392 18.46 -8.83 -5.07
C PRO A 392 19.03 -9.97 -4.20
N TRP A 393 20.05 -10.58 -4.78
CA TRP A 393 21.00 -11.65 -4.43
C TRP A 393 21.09 -12.29 -3.02
N PHE A 394 20.55 -11.78 -1.91
CA PHE A 394 20.78 -12.41 -0.58
C PHE A 394 19.71 -13.43 -0.14
N ALA A 395 18.87 -13.93 -1.06
CA ALA A 395 17.98 -15.08 -0.81
C ALA A 395 18.66 -16.46 -1.01
N ALA A 396 20.00 -16.52 -0.99
CA ALA A 396 20.77 -17.75 -0.97
C ALA A 396 21.91 -17.64 0.06
N GLY A 397 21.77 -18.34 1.20
CA GLY A 397 22.78 -18.47 2.25
C GLY A 397 22.30 -18.07 3.62
#